data_AF-A0A9W4RU22-F1
#
_entry.id   AF-A0A9W4RU22-F1
#
_cell.length_a   1.000
_cell.length_b   1.000
_cell.length_c   1.000
_cell.angle_alpha   90.00
_cell.angle_beta   90.00
_cell.angle_gamma   90.00
#
_symmetry.space_group_name_H-M   'P 1'
#
loop_
_entity.id
_entity.type
_entity.pdbx_description
1 polymer ?
#
loop_
_entity_poly.entity_id
_entity_poly.type
_entity_poly.pdbx_seq_one_letter_code
_entity_poly.pdbx_strand_id
1 'polypeptide(L)'
;MPSIKALAPEDVNYLRSKGAFTLPPARVREAMIRCYFHYVHPFAPILDANEFITEYEKGRKSLLLLWSMFIAAASFVDENLLTEDFYPSRRALKRGMYQRAKALYDADYEKDKVTLIQSLFLMGHWYTSTDDRAGPWHWNGIAISLSHTIGLHRLNMPCQQASQGTKPFWRRLWWSLYSREVWLSLGLGRPMRIAFDDFDTPMPAACDADVLSPEVAGNLGRKYLPGELGFLFDIWLEFVGLSATLGNILSTNYRAKGVKPSRADIERSEGQIRAFQTRVPEATNQSRVVASHIYQFKLYFE
;
A
#
# COMPACT_ATOMS: atom_id res chain seq x y z
N MET A 1 -18.96 -8.53 0.39
CA MET A 1 -18.55 -8.96 -0.97
C MET A 1 -19.51 -8.40 -2.00
N PRO A 2 -19.00 -7.90 -3.14
CA PRO A 2 -19.85 -7.58 -4.30
C PRO A 2 -20.67 -8.81 -4.74
N SER A 3 -21.92 -8.59 -5.14
CA SER A 3 -22.79 -9.67 -5.61
C SER A 3 -22.41 -10.06 -7.03
N ILE A 4 -22.00 -11.32 -7.24
CA ILE A 4 -21.75 -11.87 -8.59
C ILE A 4 -22.97 -11.71 -9.49
N LYS A 5 -24.18 -11.68 -8.92
CA LYS A 5 -25.45 -11.51 -9.65
C LYS A 5 -25.60 -10.12 -10.31
N ALA A 6 -24.78 -9.15 -9.94
CA ALA A 6 -24.80 -7.81 -10.51
C ALA A 6 -23.97 -7.69 -11.81
N LEU A 7 -23.22 -8.73 -12.19
CA LEU A 7 -22.41 -8.76 -13.40
C LEU A 7 -23.17 -9.35 -14.58
N ALA A 8 -22.79 -8.96 -15.80
CA ALA A 8 -23.31 -9.59 -17.00
C ALA A 8 -22.90 -11.08 -17.06
N PRO A 9 -23.75 -11.99 -17.59
CA PRO A 9 -23.42 -13.41 -17.69
C PRO A 9 -22.10 -13.70 -18.40
N GLU A 10 -21.77 -12.91 -19.42
CA GLU A 10 -20.54 -12.98 -20.20
C GLU A 10 -19.32 -12.69 -19.31
N ASP A 11 -19.39 -11.65 -18.48
CA ASP A 11 -18.34 -11.29 -17.52
C ASP A 11 -18.15 -12.38 -16.48
N VAL A 12 -19.25 -12.97 -15.97
CA VAL A 12 -19.18 -14.08 -15.02
C VAL A 12 -18.46 -15.28 -15.64
N ASN A 13 -18.78 -15.63 -16.88
CA ASN A 13 -18.13 -16.74 -17.58
C ASN A 13 -16.65 -16.45 -17.85
N TYR A 14 -16.32 -15.23 -18.27
CA TYR A 14 -14.94 -14.78 -18.45
C TYR A 14 -14.15 -14.87 -17.12
N LEU A 15 -14.67 -14.31 -16.04
CA LEU A 15 -14.06 -14.34 -14.71
C LEU A 15 -13.88 -15.77 -14.18
N ARG A 16 -14.85 -16.66 -14.43
CA ARG A 16 -14.75 -18.08 -14.09
C ARG A 16 -13.63 -18.76 -14.87
N SER A 17 -13.51 -18.51 -16.18
CA SER A 17 -12.43 -19.08 -17.00
C SER A 17 -11.03 -18.56 -16.60
N LYS A 18 -10.93 -17.33 -16.09
CA LYS A 18 -9.71 -16.78 -15.48
C LYS A 18 -9.43 -17.33 -14.07
N GLY A 19 -10.36 -18.06 -13.47
CA GLY A 19 -10.26 -18.57 -12.10
C GLY A 19 -10.31 -17.46 -11.05
N ALA A 20 -10.99 -16.34 -11.34
CA ALA A 20 -11.05 -15.19 -10.44
C ALA A 20 -11.87 -15.47 -9.16
N PHE A 21 -12.81 -16.41 -9.21
CA PHE A 21 -13.67 -16.81 -8.08
C PHE A 21 -13.07 -17.92 -7.21
N THR A 22 -11.93 -18.51 -7.59
CA THR A 22 -11.31 -19.64 -6.90
C THR A 22 -10.01 -19.21 -6.27
N LEU A 23 -10.05 -18.91 -4.96
CA LEU A 23 -8.86 -18.53 -4.22
C LEU A 23 -7.91 -19.73 -4.01
N PRO A 24 -6.61 -19.49 -3.73
CA PRO A 24 -5.66 -20.54 -3.40
C PRO A 24 -6.03 -21.33 -2.14
N PRO A 25 -5.39 -22.49 -1.90
CA PRO A 25 -5.54 -23.25 -0.66
C PRO A 25 -5.32 -22.37 0.58
N ALA A 26 -6.01 -22.68 1.69
CA ALA A 26 -5.98 -21.87 2.91
C ALA A 26 -4.56 -21.55 3.39
N ARG A 27 -3.67 -22.56 3.42
CA ARG A 27 -2.25 -22.40 3.79
C ARG A 27 -1.53 -21.29 2.99
N VAL A 28 -1.81 -21.21 1.67
CA VAL A 28 -1.18 -20.23 0.78
C VAL A 28 -1.77 -18.85 1.03
N ARG A 29 -3.10 -18.75 1.18
CA ARG A 29 -3.78 -17.49 1.50
C ARG A 29 -3.27 -16.91 2.82
N GLU A 30 -3.17 -17.73 3.85
CA GLU A 30 -2.71 -17.31 5.18
C GLU A 30 -1.26 -16.83 5.15
N ALA A 31 -0.38 -17.53 4.42
CA ALA A 31 0.99 -17.09 4.21
C ALA A 31 1.05 -15.74 3.48
N MET A 32 0.26 -15.55 2.41
CA MET A 32 0.19 -14.29 1.67
C MET A 32 -0.30 -13.12 2.54
N ILE A 33 -1.34 -13.33 3.33
CA ILE A 33 -1.89 -12.30 4.23
C ILE A 33 -0.85 -11.93 5.29
N ARG A 34 -0.16 -12.91 5.87
CA ARG A 34 0.93 -12.67 6.81
C ARG A 34 2.05 -11.87 6.17
N CYS A 35 2.52 -12.27 4.99
CA CYS A 35 3.53 -11.54 4.23
C CYS A 35 3.10 -10.10 3.93
N TYR A 36 1.83 -9.86 3.59
CA TYR A 36 1.31 -8.51 3.43
C TYR A 36 1.47 -7.68 4.71
N PHE A 37 0.96 -8.17 5.85
CA PHE A 37 1.01 -7.42 7.10
C PHE A 37 2.43 -7.28 7.68
N HIS A 38 3.32 -8.20 7.36
CA HIS A 38 4.70 -8.17 7.84
C HIS A 38 5.61 -7.31 6.97
N TYR A 39 5.39 -7.20 5.66
CA TYR A 39 6.35 -6.60 4.74
C TYR A 39 5.80 -5.48 3.85
N VAL A 40 4.48 -5.41 3.63
CA VAL A 40 3.85 -4.39 2.78
C VAL A 40 3.15 -3.33 3.63
N HIS A 41 2.28 -3.77 4.56
CA HIS A 41 1.51 -2.87 5.44
C HIS A 41 2.38 -1.90 6.23
N PRO A 42 3.57 -2.28 6.76
CA PRO A 42 4.45 -1.34 7.44
C PRO A 42 4.96 -0.19 6.59
N PHE A 43 5.05 -0.32 5.26
CA PHE A 43 5.43 0.78 4.36
C PHE A 43 4.22 1.51 3.77
N ALA A 44 3.07 0.86 3.75
CA ALA A 44 1.84 1.38 3.18
C ALA A 44 0.63 0.82 3.93
N PRO A 45 0.27 1.38 5.11
CA PRO A 45 -0.82 0.90 5.97
C PRO A 45 -2.18 1.34 5.44
N ILE A 46 -2.48 0.93 4.20
CA ILE A 46 -3.66 1.33 3.42
C ILE A 46 -4.94 0.62 3.87
N LEU A 47 -4.82 -0.46 4.66
CA LEU A 47 -5.92 -1.22 5.21
C LEU A 47 -6.09 -0.92 6.70
N ASP A 48 -7.27 -1.20 7.24
CA ASP A 48 -7.47 -1.31 8.69
C ASP A 48 -7.22 -2.78 9.08
N ALA A 49 -6.20 -3.05 9.89
CA ALA A 49 -5.79 -4.42 10.19
C ALA A 49 -6.89 -5.21 10.92
N ASN A 50 -7.61 -4.55 11.83
CA ASN A 50 -8.68 -5.15 12.59
C ASN A 50 -9.87 -5.52 11.69
N GLU A 51 -10.41 -4.55 10.95
CA GLU A 51 -11.49 -4.77 9.99
C GLU A 51 -11.09 -5.78 8.92
N PHE A 52 -9.83 -5.74 8.46
CA PHE A 52 -9.37 -6.67 7.43
C PHE A 52 -9.44 -8.12 7.90
N ILE A 53 -8.81 -8.41 9.04
CA ILE A 53 -8.70 -9.77 9.58
C ILE A 53 -10.08 -10.30 9.95
N THR A 54 -10.89 -9.52 10.66
CA THR A 54 -12.24 -9.92 11.07
C THR A 54 -13.12 -10.26 9.87
N GLU A 55 -13.11 -9.45 8.82
CA GLU A 55 -13.95 -9.69 7.64
C GLU A 55 -13.38 -10.79 6.73
N TYR A 56 -12.06 -11.01 6.74
CA TYR A 56 -11.43 -12.11 6.01
C TYR A 56 -11.82 -13.47 6.61
N GLU A 57 -11.75 -13.62 7.93
CA GLU A 57 -12.14 -14.86 8.61
C GLU A 57 -13.62 -15.22 8.41
N LYS A 58 -14.48 -14.20 8.26
CA LYS A 58 -15.90 -14.38 7.89
C LYS A 58 -16.11 -14.68 6.40
N GLY A 59 -15.06 -14.71 5.59
CA GLY A 59 -15.14 -14.92 4.14
C GLY A 59 -15.80 -13.76 3.38
N ARG A 60 -15.81 -12.54 3.94
CA ARG A 60 -16.58 -11.40 3.40
C ARG A 60 -15.75 -10.39 2.60
N LYS A 61 -14.44 -10.63 2.47
CA LYS A 61 -13.52 -9.74 1.73
C LYS A 61 -13.70 -9.80 0.22
N SER A 62 -13.46 -8.65 -0.42
CA SER A 62 -13.46 -8.53 -1.87
C SER A 62 -12.39 -9.41 -2.51
N LEU A 63 -12.77 -10.14 -3.56
CA LEU A 63 -11.83 -10.92 -4.36
C LEU A 63 -10.82 -10.02 -5.07
N LEU A 64 -11.24 -8.83 -5.53
CA LEU A 64 -10.32 -7.88 -6.17
C LEU A 64 -9.25 -7.44 -5.16
N LEU A 65 -9.65 -7.12 -3.93
CA LEU A 65 -8.70 -6.78 -2.86
C LEU A 65 -7.77 -7.93 -2.51
N LEU A 66 -8.29 -9.14 -2.35
CA LEU A 66 -7.48 -10.32 -2.01
C LEU A 66 -6.45 -10.62 -3.10
N TRP A 67 -6.85 -10.68 -4.37
CA TRP A 67 -5.90 -10.91 -5.46
C TRP A 67 -4.85 -9.80 -5.53
N SER A 68 -5.26 -8.54 -5.34
CA SER A 68 -4.34 -7.39 -5.34
C SER A 68 -3.34 -7.44 -4.18
N MET A 69 -3.81 -7.79 -2.98
CA MET A 69 -2.95 -8.04 -1.81
C MET A 69 -1.94 -9.15 -2.10
N PHE A 70 -2.37 -10.24 -2.74
CA PHE A 70 -1.47 -11.34 -3.04
C PHE A 70 -0.38 -10.94 -4.06
N ILE A 71 -0.67 -10.05 -5.02
CA ILE A 71 0.37 -9.48 -5.91
C ILE A 71 1.47 -8.78 -5.10
N ALA A 72 1.08 -7.96 -4.12
CA ALA A 72 2.04 -7.24 -3.28
C ALA A 72 2.81 -8.19 -2.35
N ALA A 73 2.13 -9.17 -1.76
CA ALA A 73 2.72 -10.15 -0.84
C ALA A 73 3.63 -11.18 -1.52
N ALA A 74 3.41 -11.49 -2.81
CA ALA A 74 4.13 -12.54 -3.53
C ALA A 74 5.65 -12.35 -3.58
N SER A 75 6.16 -11.12 -3.38
CA SER A 75 7.60 -10.86 -3.30
C SER A 75 8.25 -11.43 -2.02
N PHE A 76 7.45 -11.71 -0.98
CA PHE A 76 7.94 -12.04 0.36
C PHE A 76 7.58 -13.47 0.80
N VAL A 77 6.94 -14.25 -0.06
CA VAL A 77 6.59 -15.63 0.30
C VAL A 77 7.79 -16.55 0.27
N ASP A 78 7.72 -17.55 1.15
CA ASP A 78 8.67 -18.64 1.24
C ASP A 78 8.66 -19.45 -0.07
N GLU A 79 9.85 -19.83 -0.54
CA GLU A 79 10.02 -20.59 -1.78
C GLU A 79 9.40 -21.98 -1.69
N ASN A 80 9.26 -22.54 -0.49
CA ASN A 80 8.59 -23.82 -0.26
C ASN A 80 7.09 -23.80 -0.60
N LEU A 81 6.49 -22.62 -0.75
CA LEU A 81 5.11 -22.47 -1.25
C LEU A 81 5.03 -22.48 -2.78
N LEU A 82 6.17 -22.47 -3.46
CA LEU A 82 6.29 -22.56 -4.91
C LEU A 82 6.56 -24.02 -5.26
N THR A 83 5.64 -24.62 -6.00
CA THR A 83 5.77 -25.99 -6.50
C THR A 83 5.44 -25.99 -7.99
N GLU A 84 6.01 -26.92 -8.75
CA GLU A 84 5.66 -27.12 -10.17
C GLU A 84 4.14 -27.29 -10.35
N ASP A 85 3.49 -28.02 -9.43
CA ASP A 85 2.03 -28.25 -9.45
C ASP A 85 1.18 -27.04 -9.07
N PHE A 86 1.79 -25.93 -8.64
CA PHE A 86 1.08 -24.71 -8.22
C PHE A 86 1.54 -23.49 -9.00
N TYR A 87 2.73 -22.97 -8.69
CA TYR A 87 3.39 -21.93 -9.48
C TYR A 87 4.91 -22.16 -9.44
N PRO A 88 5.57 -22.27 -10.60
CA PRO A 88 6.99 -22.63 -10.68
C PRO A 88 7.94 -21.49 -10.26
N SER A 89 7.43 -20.27 -10.06
CA SER A 89 8.23 -19.13 -9.61
C SER A 89 7.38 -18.03 -8.99
N ARG A 90 8.01 -17.15 -8.19
CA ARG A 90 7.37 -15.91 -7.69
C ARG A 90 6.80 -15.07 -8.82
N ARG A 91 7.49 -15.00 -9.97
CA ARG A 91 7.02 -14.28 -11.16
C ARG A 91 5.75 -14.90 -11.74
N ALA A 92 5.68 -16.23 -11.86
CA ALA A 92 4.50 -16.93 -12.35
C ALA A 92 3.30 -16.73 -11.40
N LEU A 93 3.54 -16.86 -10.10
CA LEU A 93 2.56 -16.62 -9.04
C LEU A 93 1.96 -15.22 -9.13
N LYS A 94 2.83 -14.20 -9.15
CA LYS A 94 2.43 -12.80 -9.24
C LYS A 94 1.67 -12.49 -10.53
N ARG A 95 2.05 -13.12 -11.66
CA ARG A 95 1.34 -13.00 -12.95
C ARG A 95 -0.06 -13.58 -12.87
N GLY A 96 -0.22 -14.76 -12.29
CA GLY A 96 -1.52 -15.41 -12.12
C GLY A 96 -2.47 -14.59 -11.24
N MET A 97 -1.95 -13.98 -10.17
CA MET A 97 -2.74 -13.09 -9.30
C MET A 97 -3.11 -11.79 -10.00
N TYR A 98 -2.17 -11.18 -10.72
CA TYR A 98 -2.42 -9.97 -11.48
C TYR A 98 -3.48 -10.17 -12.56
N GLN A 99 -3.43 -11.26 -13.31
CA GLN A 99 -4.43 -11.56 -14.34
C GLN A 99 -5.85 -11.68 -13.75
N ARG A 100 -5.99 -12.27 -12.56
CA ARG A 100 -7.28 -12.40 -11.86
C ARG A 100 -7.77 -11.07 -11.31
N ALA A 101 -6.89 -10.30 -10.66
CA ALA A 101 -7.22 -8.96 -10.17
C ALA A 101 -7.63 -8.04 -11.32
N LYS A 102 -6.86 -8.03 -12.41
CA LYS A 102 -7.15 -7.21 -13.60
C LYS A 102 -8.49 -7.60 -14.23
N ALA A 103 -8.77 -8.90 -14.36
CA ALA A 103 -10.06 -9.34 -14.90
C ALA A 103 -11.25 -8.86 -14.04
N LEU A 104 -11.13 -8.92 -12.71
CA LEU A 104 -12.16 -8.39 -11.80
C LEU A 104 -12.31 -6.87 -11.91
N TYR A 105 -11.20 -6.14 -12.04
CA TYR A 105 -11.22 -4.70 -12.25
C TYR A 105 -11.89 -4.32 -13.58
N ASP A 106 -11.50 -4.97 -14.68
CA ASP A 106 -12.04 -4.71 -16.02
C ASP A 106 -13.55 -5.02 -16.11
N ALA A 107 -14.03 -5.97 -15.31
CA ALA A 107 -15.45 -6.34 -15.20
C ALA A 107 -16.25 -5.47 -14.21
N ASP A 108 -15.66 -4.38 -13.69
CA ASP A 108 -16.27 -3.48 -12.71
C ASP A 108 -16.82 -4.23 -11.47
N TYR A 109 -16.08 -5.24 -10.99
CA TYR A 109 -16.51 -6.13 -9.90
C TYR A 109 -16.67 -5.41 -8.56
N GLU A 110 -15.73 -4.52 -8.22
CA GLU A 110 -15.71 -3.84 -6.92
C GLU A 110 -16.45 -2.51 -6.98
N LYS A 111 -17.45 -2.33 -6.12
CA LYS A 111 -18.27 -1.11 -6.08
C LYS A 111 -17.89 -0.20 -4.91
N ASP A 112 -17.30 -0.74 -3.85
CA ASP A 112 -16.80 0.07 -2.75
C ASP A 112 -15.55 0.83 -3.21
N LYS A 113 -15.66 2.16 -3.33
CA LYS A 113 -14.61 3.01 -3.90
C LYS A 113 -13.31 2.94 -3.10
N VAL A 114 -13.40 2.80 -1.78
CA VAL A 114 -12.22 2.71 -0.90
C VAL A 114 -11.49 1.39 -1.14
N THR A 115 -12.22 0.28 -1.17
CA THR A 115 -11.69 -1.06 -1.49
C THR A 115 -11.07 -1.06 -2.89
N LEU A 116 -11.70 -0.42 -3.87
CA LEU A 116 -11.17 -0.27 -5.23
C LEU A 116 -9.84 0.50 -5.23
N ILE A 117 -9.75 1.64 -4.53
CA ILE A 117 -8.50 2.42 -4.41
C ILE A 117 -7.39 1.57 -3.78
N GLN A 118 -7.69 0.86 -2.68
CA GLN A 118 -6.76 -0.03 -2.00
C GLN A 118 -6.26 -1.14 -2.94
N SER A 119 -7.17 -1.77 -3.69
CA SER A 119 -6.83 -2.78 -4.69
C SER A 119 -5.89 -2.24 -5.76
N LEU A 120 -6.21 -1.07 -6.34
CA LEU A 120 -5.42 -0.48 -7.41
C LEU A 120 -4.03 -0.06 -6.94
N PHE A 121 -3.94 0.50 -5.73
CA PHE A 121 -2.65 0.75 -5.09
C PHE A 121 -1.81 -0.53 -5.04
N LEU A 122 -2.38 -1.63 -4.56
CA LEU A 122 -1.70 -2.92 -4.42
C LEU A 122 -1.35 -3.56 -5.77
N MET A 123 -2.23 -3.46 -6.77
CA MET A 123 -1.94 -3.90 -8.15
C MET A 123 -0.71 -3.22 -8.73
N GLY A 124 -0.40 -2.00 -8.31
CA GLY A 124 0.83 -1.32 -8.70
C GLY A 124 2.11 -2.01 -8.24
N HIS A 125 2.06 -3.06 -7.42
CA HIS A 125 3.25 -3.88 -7.12
C HIS A 125 3.57 -4.83 -8.29
N TRP A 126 2.73 -4.90 -9.32
CA TRP A 126 3.01 -5.58 -10.58
C TRP A 126 4.08 -4.84 -11.40
N TYR A 127 5.17 -5.53 -11.68
CA TYR A 127 6.16 -5.16 -12.67
C TYR A 127 6.95 -6.41 -13.06
N THR A 128 6.87 -6.84 -14.32
CA THR A 128 7.62 -8.01 -14.79
C THR A 128 8.43 -7.78 -16.06
N SER A 129 8.09 -6.76 -16.83
CA SER A 129 8.87 -6.34 -17.99
C SER A 129 8.69 -4.85 -18.27
N THR A 130 9.64 -4.27 -18.99
CA THR A 130 9.55 -2.90 -19.53
C THR A 130 8.41 -2.74 -20.54
N ASP A 131 7.94 -3.84 -21.12
CA ASP A 131 6.86 -3.87 -22.11
C ASP A 131 5.46 -3.86 -21.45
N ASP A 132 5.39 -4.03 -20.12
CA ASP A 132 4.15 -4.01 -19.37
C ASP A 132 3.54 -2.59 -19.41
N ARG A 133 2.52 -2.41 -20.25
CA ARG A 133 1.81 -1.10 -20.42
C ARG A 133 1.23 -0.55 -19.11
N ALA A 134 0.89 -1.42 -18.16
CA ALA A 134 0.24 -1.09 -16.89
C ALA A 134 1.17 -1.38 -15.71
N GLY A 135 2.30 -0.68 -15.64
CA GLY A 135 3.26 -0.76 -14.53
C GLY A 135 2.85 0.01 -13.26
N PRO A 136 3.74 0.12 -12.25
CA PRO A 136 3.43 0.72 -10.95
C PRO A 136 2.85 2.14 -11.03
N TRP A 137 3.45 2.99 -11.88
CA TRP A 137 2.99 4.37 -12.06
C TRP A 137 1.58 4.46 -12.66
N HIS A 138 1.18 3.51 -13.52
CA HIS A 138 -0.17 3.49 -14.11
C HIS A 138 -1.23 3.22 -13.04
N TRP A 139 -1.08 2.12 -12.30
CA TRP A 139 -2.04 1.75 -11.26
C TRP A 139 -2.10 2.76 -10.11
N ASN A 140 -0.94 3.32 -9.72
CA ASN A 140 -0.90 4.40 -8.75
C ASN A 140 -1.68 5.63 -9.25
N GLY A 141 -1.56 5.98 -10.53
CA GLY A 141 -2.30 7.09 -11.13
C GLY A 141 -3.82 6.90 -11.09
N ILE A 142 -4.31 5.69 -11.37
CA ILE A 142 -5.75 5.39 -11.26
C ILE A 142 -6.21 5.50 -9.80
N ALA A 143 -5.46 4.93 -8.86
CA ALA A 143 -5.77 5.01 -7.44
C ALA A 143 -5.81 6.47 -6.93
N ILE A 144 -4.89 7.32 -7.38
CA ILE A 144 -4.87 8.77 -7.09
C ILE A 144 -6.09 9.47 -7.70
N SER A 145 -6.46 9.16 -8.94
CA SER A 145 -7.64 9.79 -9.57
C SER A 145 -8.92 9.47 -8.79
N LEU A 146 -9.07 8.22 -8.33
CA LEU A 146 -10.22 7.81 -7.54
C LEU A 146 -10.19 8.39 -6.12
N SER A 147 -9.00 8.53 -5.50
CA SER A 147 -8.88 9.14 -4.17
C SER A 147 -9.29 10.62 -4.17
N HIS A 148 -8.97 11.36 -5.25
CA HIS A 148 -9.49 12.71 -5.45
C HIS A 148 -11.02 12.72 -5.58
N THR A 149 -11.57 11.78 -6.37
CA THR A 149 -13.01 11.67 -6.62
C THR A 149 -13.83 11.48 -5.33
N ILE A 150 -13.29 10.78 -4.34
CA ILE A 150 -13.97 10.56 -3.05
C ILE A 150 -13.52 11.53 -1.94
N GLY A 151 -12.64 12.50 -2.25
CA GLY A 151 -12.24 13.54 -1.31
C GLY A 151 -11.16 13.16 -0.29
N LEU A 152 -10.34 12.12 -0.52
CA LEU A 152 -9.26 11.76 0.43
C LEU A 152 -8.16 12.84 0.57
N HIS A 153 -8.12 13.79 -0.36
CA HIS A 153 -7.23 14.95 -0.34
C HIS A 153 -7.76 16.12 0.52
N ARG A 154 -9.00 16.02 1.01
CA ARG A 154 -9.71 17.06 1.77
C ARG A 154 -10.15 16.61 3.16
N LEU A 155 -9.33 15.83 3.86
CA LEU A 155 -9.66 15.30 5.19
C LEU A 155 -9.28 16.31 6.28
N ASN A 156 -9.85 17.51 6.22
CA ASN A 156 -9.53 18.69 7.02
C ASN A 156 -9.78 18.57 8.54
N MET A 157 -9.95 17.37 9.08
CA MET A 157 -10.17 17.10 10.49
C MET A 157 -8.85 16.74 11.21
N PRO A 158 -8.45 17.51 12.25
CA PRO A 158 -7.30 17.17 13.09
C PRO A 158 -7.46 15.78 13.72
N CYS A 159 -6.34 15.08 13.94
CA CYS A 159 -6.39 13.70 14.46
C CYS A 159 -7.12 13.56 15.81
N GLN A 160 -7.06 14.60 16.65
CA GLN A 160 -7.72 14.65 17.96
C GLN A 160 -9.27 14.67 17.87
N GLN A 161 -9.82 15.02 16.72
CA GLN A 161 -11.26 15.08 16.45
C GLN A 161 -11.74 13.95 15.52
N ALA A 162 -10.84 13.02 15.16
CA ALA A 162 -11.13 11.92 14.22
C ALA A 162 -12.21 10.95 14.73
N SER A 163 -12.47 10.92 16.05
CA SER A 163 -13.56 10.16 16.66
C SER A 163 -14.96 10.55 16.17
N GLN A 164 -15.11 11.68 15.48
CA GLN A 164 -16.40 12.23 15.05
C GLN A 164 -16.69 12.16 13.53
N GLY A 165 -15.79 11.69 12.66
CA GLY A 165 -16.15 11.69 11.23
C GLY A 165 -15.15 11.20 10.19
N THR A 166 -13.87 10.99 10.52
CA THR A 166 -12.87 10.49 9.56
C THR A 166 -12.23 9.21 10.08
N LYS A 167 -12.34 8.13 9.28
CA LYS A 167 -11.69 6.87 9.63
C LYS A 167 -10.16 7.10 9.58
N PRO A 168 -9.39 6.84 10.64
CA PRO A 168 -7.95 7.09 10.64
C PRO A 168 -7.20 6.46 9.46
N PHE A 169 -7.67 5.29 9.00
CA PHE A 169 -7.11 4.62 7.83
C PHE A 169 -7.28 5.40 6.51
N TRP A 170 -8.21 6.35 6.39
CA TRP A 170 -8.35 7.20 5.19
C TRP A 170 -7.18 8.15 5.04
N ARG A 171 -6.72 8.75 6.15
CA ARG A 171 -5.50 9.55 6.18
C ARG A 171 -4.29 8.69 5.88
N ARG A 172 -4.22 7.47 6.44
CA ARG A 172 -3.16 6.50 6.08
C ARG A 172 -3.16 6.15 4.58
N LEU A 173 -4.34 5.93 4.00
CA LEU A 173 -4.50 5.64 2.58
C LEU A 173 -4.03 6.80 1.70
N TRP A 174 -4.45 8.03 2.02
CA TRP A 174 -4.00 9.24 1.31
C TRP A 174 -2.48 9.39 1.34
N TRP A 175 -1.88 9.34 2.53
CA TRP A 175 -0.43 9.53 2.66
C TRP A 175 0.38 8.36 2.09
N SER A 176 -0.16 7.13 2.08
CA SER A 176 0.46 6.02 1.37
C SER A 176 0.47 6.24 -0.14
N LEU A 177 -0.62 6.76 -0.72
CA LEU A 177 -0.70 7.15 -2.14
C LEU A 177 0.29 8.26 -2.47
N TYR A 178 0.34 9.30 -1.63
CA TYR A 178 1.26 10.41 -1.79
C TYR A 178 2.72 9.96 -1.73
N SER A 179 3.13 9.25 -0.66
CA SER A 179 4.49 8.76 -0.53
C SER A 179 4.89 7.91 -1.73
N ARG A 180 4.02 6.99 -2.14
CA ARG A 180 4.28 6.15 -3.31
C ARG A 180 4.43 6.96 -4.61
N GLU A 181 3.65 8.02 -4.80
CA GLU A 181 3.78 8.91 -5.94
C GLU A 181 5.13 9.64 -5.94
N VAL A 182 5.58 10.15 -4.78
CA VAL A 182 6.90 10.79 -4.63
C VAL A 182 8.02 9.85 -5.06
N TRP A 183 8.04 8.63 -4.51
CA TRP A 183 9.10 7.66 -4.78
C TRP A 183 9.07 7.13 -6.22
N LEU A 184 7.88 6.92 -6.79
CA LEU A 184 7.77 6.54 -8.22
C LEU A 184 8.20 7.69 -9.14
N SER A 185 7.88 8.93 -8.79
CA SER A 185 8.28 10.11 -9.57
C SER A 185 9.79 10.31 -9.54
N LEU A 186 10.40 10.19 -8.35
CA LEU A 186 11.85 10.22 -8.17
C LEU A 186 12.54 9.10 -8.98
N GLY A 187 12.13 7.85 -8.77
CA GLY A 187 12.79 6.69 -9.38
C GLY A 187 12.60 6.56 -10.90
N LEU A 188 11.49 7.07 -11.44
CA LEU A 188 11.20 7.01 -12.88
C LEU A 188 11.48 8.33 -13.62
N GLY A 189 11.91 9.39 -12.91
CA GLY A 189 12.10 10.72 -13.48
C GLY A 189 10.81 11.34 -14.04
N ARG A 190 9.65 11.03 -13.43
CA ARG A 190 8.34 11.50 -13.90
C ARG A 190 7.84 12.67 -13.05
N PRO A 191 7.05 13.60 -13.64
CA PRO A 191 6.35 14.61 -12.84
C PRO A 191 5.37 13.97 -11.86
N MET A 192 5.31 14.52 -10.65
CA MET A 192 4.32 14.13 -9.65
C MET A 192 2.90 14.52 -10.08
N ARG A 193 1.92 13.65 -9.80
CA ARG A 193 0.48 13.94 -9.99
C ARG A 193 -0.17 14.68 -8.84
N ILE A 194 0.42 14.65 -7.66
CA ILE A 194 -0.13 15.30 -6.46
C ILE A 194 0.80 16.47 -6.13
N ALA A 195 0.32 17.71 -6.25
CA ALA A 195 1.06 18.85 -5.74
C ALA A 195 0.73 19.05 -4.25
N PHE A 196 1.72 19.51 -3.48
CA PHE A 196 1.55 19.73 -2.04
C PHE A 196 0.49 20.79 -1.73
N ASP A 197 0.33 21.79 -2.61
CA ASP A 197 -0.64 22.88 -2.45
C ASP A 197 -2.10 22.47 -2.79
N ASP A 198 -2.31 21.28 -3.35
CA ASP A 198 -3.63 20.85 -3.85
C ASP A 198 -4.46 20.04 -2.82
N PHE A 199 -3.90 19.76 -1.63
CA PHE A 199 -4.56 18.98 -0.59
C PHE A 199 -4.39 19.60 0.80
N ASP A 200 -5.35 19.34 1.69
CA ASP A 200 -5.34 19.83 3.09
C ASP A 200 -5.47 18.70 4.12
N THR A 201 -5.41 17.43 3.68
CA THR A 201 -5.31 16.26 4.56
C THR A 201 -4.04 16.35 5.43
N PRO A 202 -4.15 16.46 6.76
CA PRO A 202 -3.01 16.63 7.65
C PRO A 202 -2.13 15.37 7.66
N MET A 203 -0.85 15.54 8.01
CA MET A 203 0.07 14.41 8.20
C MET A 203 -0.48 13.39 9.22
N PRO A 204 -0.21 12.10 9.02
CA PRO A 204 -0.61 11.07 9.96
C PRO A 204 0.17 11.21 11.27
N ALA A 205 -0.41 10.73 12.35
CA ALA A 205 0.21 10.70 13.68
C ALA A 205 -0.07 9.37 14.39
N ALA A 206 0.47 9.17 15.59
CA ALA A 206 0.30 7.94 16.37
C ALA A 206 -1.18 7.53 16.60
N CYS A 207 -2.09 8.51 16.70
CA CYS A 207 -3.53 8.28 16.80
C CYS A 207 -4.16 7.65 15.54
N ASP A 208 -3.43 7.65 14.42
CA ASP A 208 -3.83 6.93 13.22
C ASP A 208 -3.37 5.47 13.21
N ALA A 209 -2.76 4.93 14.26
CA ALA A 209 -2.42 3.51 14.33
C ALA A 209 -3.68 2.60 14.32
N ASP A 210 -3.51 1.34 13.91
CA ASP A 210 -4.59 0.34 13.96
C ASP A 210 -5.01 0.05 15.41
N VAL A 211 -6.31 0.14 15.70
CA VAL A 211 -6.89 -0.25 16.99
C VAL A 211 -7.44 -1.66 16.88
N LEU A 212 -6.80 -2.62 17.55
CA LEU A 212 -7.15 -4.03 17.46
C LEU A 212 -8.23 -4.37 18.51
N SER A 213 -9.30 -5.03 18.06
CA SER A 213 -10.29 -5.64 18.96
C SER A 213 -9.65 -6.79 19.76
N PRO A 214 -10.23 -7.21 20.90
CA PRO A 214 -9.68 -8.34 21.68
C PRO A 214 -9.52 -9.63 20.88
N GLU A 215 -10.43 -9.89 19.93
CA GLU A 215 -10.36 -11.05 19.03
C GLU A 215 -9.11 -10.99 18.13
N VAL A 216 -8.87 -9.84 17.50
CA VAL A 216 -7.70 -9.61 16.63
C VAL A 216 -6.42 -9.48 17.45
N ALA A 217 -6.44 -8.89 18.63
CA ALA A 217 -5.27 -8.83 19.52
C ALA A 217 -4.87 -10.22 20.06
N GLY A 218 -5.79 -11.18 20.06
CA GLY A 218 -5.57 -12.56 20.49
C GLY A 218 -5.00 -13.46 19.40
N ASN A 219 -5.70 -14.57 19.14
CA ASN A 219 -5.21 -15.64 18.26
C ASN A 219 -5.07 -15.20 16.79
N LEU A 220 -5.99 -14.34 16.30
CA LEU A 220 -5.94 -13.91 14.91
C LEU A 220 -4.77 -12.96 14.63
N GLY A 221 -4.42 -12.09 15.57
CA GLY A 221 -3.26 -11.22 15.48
C GLY A 221 -1.97 -12.02 15.45
N ARG A 222 -1.82 -12.99 16.36
CA ARG A 222 -0.67 -13.92 16.34
C ARG A 222 -0.54 -14.70 15.03
N LYS A 223 -1.65 -14.94 14.34
CA LYS A 223 -1.68 -15.65 13.05
C LYS A 223 -1.22 -14.77 11.88
N TYR A 224 -1.57 -13.49 11.86
CA TYR A 224 -1.40 -12.62 10.68
C TYR A 224 -0.51 -11.40 10.87
N LEU A 225 -0.45 -10.83 12.07
CA LEU A 225 0.19 -9.54 12.34
C LEU A 225 1.57 -9.73 12.97
N PRO A 226 2.52 -8.81 12.68
CA PRO A 226 3.78 -8.77 13.42
C PRO A 226 3.51 -8.33 14.87
N GLY A 227 4.30 -8.83 15.82
CA GLY A 227 4.20 -8.46 17.24
C GLY A 227 4.51 -6.97 17.48
N GLU A 228 5.38 -6.39 16.65
CA GLU A 228 5.84 -5.01 16.76
C GLU A 228 5.09 -4.04 15.82
N LEU A 229 3.80 -4.29 15.53
CA LEU A 229 3.03 -3.49 14.57
C LEU A 229 3.04 -1.98 14.89
N GLY A 230 3.00 -1.59 16.17
CA GLY A 230 3.09 -0.18 16.58
C GLY A 230 4.43 0.46 16.25
N PHE A 231 5.54 -0.23 16.55
CA PHE A 231 6.89 0.24 16.22
C PHE A 231 7.09 0.37 14.70
N LEU A 232 6.56 -0.58 13.92
CA LEU A 232 6.56 -0.53 12.46
C LEU A 232 5.75 0.67 11.93
N PHE A 233 4.66 1.03 12.60
CA PHE A 233 3.89 2.22 12.29
C PHE A 233 4.68 3.51 12.58
N ASP A 234 5.48 3.57 13.65
CA ASP A 234 6.33 4.72 13.93
C ASP A 234 7.40 4.93 12.84
N ILE A 235 8.01 3.84 12.33
CA ILE A 235 8.91 3.91 11.16
C ILE A 235 8.17 4.49 9.94
N TRP A 236 6.92 4.09 9.73
CA TRP A 236 6.11 4.60 8.63
C TRP A 236 5.83 6.11 8.76
N LEU A 237 5.62 6.65 9.96
CA LEU A 237 5.45 8.09 10.17
C LEU A 237 6.71 8.86 9.75
N GLU A 238 7.90 8.36 10.09
CA GLU A 238 9.17 8.94 9.62
C GLU A 238 9.31 8.85 8.09
N PHE A 239 8.87 7.73 7.50
CA PHE A 239 8.87 7.54 6.04
C PHE A 239 7.93 8.52 5.33
N VAL A 240 6.77 8.82 5.91
CA VAL A 240 5.86 9.84 5.38
C VAL A 240 6.49 11.23 5.47
N GLY A 241 7.16 11.57 6.58
CA GLY A 241 7.89 12.83 6.71
C GLY A 241 9.02 13.00 5.69
N LEU A 242 9.80 11.95 5.47
CA LEU A 242 10.82 11.92 4.43
C LEU A 242 10.19 12.11 3.04
N SER A 243 9.10 11.41 2.76
CA SER A 243 8.38 11.50 1.49
C SER A 243 7.80 12.90 1.25
N ALA A 244 7.29 13.57 2.29
CA ALA A 244 6.82 14.96 2.20
C ALA A 244 7.96 15.91 1.83
N THR A 245 9.13 15.76 2.48
CA THR A 245 10.34 16.53 2.18
C THR A 245 10.80 16.32 0.73
N LEU A 246 10.87 15.07 0.28
CA LEU A 246 11.24 14.71 -1.08
C LEU A 246 10.24 15.25 -2.11
N GLY A 247 8.94 15.17 -1.83
CA GLY A 247 7.91 15.72 -2.72
C GLY A 247 8.05 17.23 -2.91
N ASN A 248 8.35 17.97 -1.84
CA ASN A 248 8.65 19.41 -1.94
C ASN A 248 9.86 19.66 -2.85
N ILE A 249 10.96 18.92 -2.65
CA ILE A 249 12.19 19.01 -3.46
C ILE A 249 11.91 18.70 -4.94
N LEU A 250 11.14 17.65 -5.24
CA LEU A 250 10.74 17.32 -6.60
C LEU A 250 9.93 18.45 -7.23
N SER A 251 9.02 19.04 -6.47
CA SER A 251 8.17 20.13 -6.92
C SER A 251 8.91 21.45 -7.16
N THR A 252 10.07 21.67 -6.52
CA THR A 252 10.88 22.89 -6.71
C THR A 252 12.00 22.70 -7.72
N ASN A 253 12.72 21.57 -7.64
CA ASN A 253 14.02 21.41 -8.32
C ASN A 253 13.90 20.75 -9.69
N TYR A 254 12.83 19.99 -9.94
CA TYR A 254 12.67 19.17 -11.15
C TYR A 254 11.55 19.66 -12.07
N ARG A 255 11.01 20.86 -11.83
CA ARG A 255 10.08 21.50 -12.79
C ARG A 255 10.86 21.95 -14.03
N ALA A 256 10.34 21.60 -15.21
CA ALA A 256 10.90 22.06 -16.48
C ALA A 256 10.92 23.60 -16.61
N LYS A 257 9.98 24.27 -15.95
CA LYS A 257 9.90 25.72 -15.82
C LYS A 257 9.75 26.06 -14.33
N GLY A 258 10.81 26.59 -13.72
CA GLY A 258 10.87 26.91 -12.29
C GLY A 258 12.13 27.70 -11.96
N VAL A 259 12.15 28.33 -10.79
CA VAL A 259 13.35 28.99 -10.27
C VAL A 259 14.33 27.90 -9.86
N LYS A 260 15.55 27.93 -10.39
CA LYS A 260 16.59 26.99 -9.98
C LYS A 260 16.92 27.22 -8.50
N PRO A 261 17.00 26.17 -7.68
CA PRO A 261 17.32 26.32 -6.27
C PRO A 261 18.73 26.91 -6.12
N SER A 262 18.89 27.81 -5.14
CA SER A 262 20.21 28.28 -4.74
C SER A 262 20.99 27.16 -4.04
N ARG A 263 22.31 27.34 -3.89
CA ARG A 263 23.12 26.41 -3.09
C ARG A 263 22.60 26.26 -1.66
N ALA A 264 22.18 27.36 -1.04
CA ALA A 264 21.60 27.35 0.31
C ALA A 264 20.28 26.57 0.37
N ASP A 265 19.45 26.62 -0.68
CA ASP A 265 18.22 25.83 -0.75
C ASP A 265 18.54 24.33 -0.81
N ILE A 266 19.55 23.94 -1.59
CA ILE A 266 20.01 22.56 -1.71
C ILE A 266 20.57 22.06 -0.36
N GLU A 267 21.45 22.83 0.29
CA GLU A 267 22.03 22.48 1.59
C GLU A 267 20.94 22.35 2.67
N ARG A 268 19.92 23.22 2.66
CA ARG A 268 18.76 23.10 3.55
C ARG A 268 17.96 21.82 3.28
N SER A 269 17.68 21.51 2.01
CA SER A 269 16.97 20.28 1.63
C SER A 269 17.74 19.02 2.03
N GLU A 270 19.06 19.01 1.85
CA GLU A 270 19.92 17.92 2.31
C GLU A 270 19.88 17.76 3.83
N GLY A 271 19.98 18.87 4.59
CA GLY A 271 19.86 18.85 6.04
C GLY A 271 18.52 18.30 6.52
N GLN A 272 17.41 18.65 5.85
CA GLN A 272 16.08 18.13 6.15
C GLN A 272 15.98 16.61 5.92
N ILE A 273 16.54 16.10 4.81
CA ILE A 273 16.60 14.67 4.53
C ILE A 273 17.42 13.98 5.62
N ARG A 274 18.67 14.42 5.87
CA ARG A 274 19.56 13.79 6.86
C ARG A 274 18.98 13.76 8.27
N ALA A 275 18.17 14.75 8.65
CA ALA A 275 17.49 14.77 9.94
C ALA A 275 16.52 13.59 10.15
N PHE A 276 16.02 12.92 9.10
CA PHE A 276 15.20 11.70 9.24
C PHE A 276 16.03 10.46 9.53
N GLN A 277 17.30 10.42 9.11
CA GLN A 277 18.18 9.27 9.34
C GLN A 277 18.38 9.01 10.84
N THR A 278 18.42 10.06 11.66
CA THR A 278 18.61 10.00 13.11
C THR A 278 17.30 9.81 13.89
N ARG A 279 16.14 9.90 13.22
CA ARG A 279 14.82 9.79 13.85
C ARG A 279 14.24 8.38 13.85
N VAL A 280 14.88 7.44 13.13
CA VAL A 280 14.46 6.03 13.15
C VAL A 280 14.61 5.49 14.57
N PRO A 281 13.53 4.98 15.18
CA PRO A 281 13.61 4.41 16.52
C PRO A 281 14.66 3.28 16.58
N GLU A 282 15.50 3.28 17.60
CA GLU A 282 16.38 2.15 17.91
C GLU A 282 15.61 1.09 18.68
N ALA A 283 15.70 -0.17 18.26
CA ALA A 283 15.10 -1.30 18.98
C ALA A 283 16.19 -2.20 19.56
N THR A 284 16.12 -2.48 20.86
CA THR A 284 17.12 -3.22 21.66
C THR A 284 17.00 -4.75 21.54
N ASN A 285 16.02 -5.29 20.81
CA ASN A 285 15.91 -6.72 20.48
C ASN A 285 15.02 -6.92 19.24
N GLN A 286 15.61 -6.80 18.05
CA GLN A 286 14.84 -6.69 16.80
C GLN A 286 14.41 -8.06 16.26
N SER A 287 13.09 -8.25 16.09
CA SER A 287 12.60 -9.33 15.23
C SER A 287 13.14 -9.16 13.81
N ARG A 288 13.26 -10.26 13.05
CA ARG A 288 13.72 -10.21 11.65
C ARG A 288 12.89 -9.26 10.79
N VAL A 289 11.60 -9.12 11.10
CA VAL A 289 10.69 -8.18 10.42
C VAL A 289 11.13 -6.75 10.71
N VAL A 290 11.25 -6.37 11.98
CA VAL A 290 11.69 -5.02 12.38
C VAL A 290 13.06 -4.69 11.78
N ALA A 291 14.02 -5.61 11.88
CA ALA A 291 15.35 -5.42 11.31
C ALA A 291 15.31 -5.16 9.79
N SER A 292 14.45 -5.87 9.05
CA SER A 292 14.30 -5.67 7.61
C SER A 292 13.75 -4.29 7.25
N HIS A 293 12.80 -3.76 8.03
CA HIS A 293 12.22 -2.44 7.82
C HIS A 293 13.18 -1.31 8.17
N ILE A 294 13.90 -1.44 9.29
CA ILE A 294 14.96 -0.49 9.66
C ILE A 294 16.05 -0.46 8.58
N TYR A 295 16.48 -1.63 8.10
CA TYR A 295 17.47 -1.73 7.04
C TYR A 295 16.99 -1.07 5.75
N GLN A 296 15.77 -1.39 5.29
CA GLN A 296 15.20 -0.77 4.09
C GLN A 296 15.04 0.75 4.23
N PHE A 297 14.66 1.26 5.40
CA PHE A 297 14.58 2.70 5.64
C PHE A 297 15.96 3.36 5.54
N LYS A 298 17.01 2.73 6.08
CA LYS A 298 18.39 3.23 6.00
C LYS A 298 18.91 3.31 4.57
N LEU A 299 18.52 2.37 3.69
CA LEU A 299 18.88 2.39 2.27
C LEU A 299 18.40 3.65 1.52
N TYR A 300 17.43 4.41 2.04
CA TYR A 300 17.02 5.68 1.42
C TYR A 300 18.04 6.82 1.61
N PHE A 301 19.09 6.61 2.40
CA PHE A 301 20.12 7.61 2.69
C PHE A 301 21.53 7.22 2.20
N GLU A 302 21.66 6.04 1.58
CA GLU A 302 22.90 5.54 0.96
C GLU A 302 22.92 5.87 -0.54
#